data_AF-A0A1V1PCG5-F1
#
_entry.id   AF-A0A1V1PCG5-F1
#
_cell.length_a   1.000
_cell.length_b   1.000
_cell.length_c   1.000
_cell.angle_alpha   90.00
_cell.angle_beta   90.00
_cell.angle_gamma   90.00
#
_symmetry.space_group_name_H-M   'P 1'
#
loop_
_entity.id
_entity.type
_entity.pdbx_description
1 polymer ?
#
loop_
_entity_poly.entity_id
_entity_poly.type
_entity_poly.pdbx_seq_one_letter_code
_entity_poly.pdbx_strand_id
1 'polypeptide(L)'
;MEDILLPFKSNGFSLLELLFALALLSFGLTALLQTHHIAAGSLKSTQERYHALLLAQEWMDAALVSEKKNNQTDKVYRSNVLYAISRKVVQSANDCVKIIIDVQWRTFHLSIDSCYPDF
;
A
#
# COMPACT_ATOMS: atom_id res chain seq x y z
N MET A 1 -36.60 -5.73 -40.34
CA MET A 1 -35.87 -6.58 -39.37
C MET A 1 -35.76 -5.76 -38.10
N GLU A 2 -36.91 -5.51 -37.45
CA GLU A 2 -37.05 -4.60 -36.31
C GLU A 2 -38.13 -5.16 -35.40
N ASP A 3 -37.81 -6.17 -34.59
CA ASP A 3 -38.74 -6.72 -33.60
C ASP A 3 -37.95 -7.28 -32.41
N ILE A 4 -37.31 -6.40 -31.64
CA ILE A 4 -36.65 -6.78 -30.37
C ILE A 4 -37.34 -6.11 -29.15
N LEU A 5 -38.37 -5.29 -29.34
CA LEU A 5 -38.95 -4.48 -28.24
C LEU A 5 -40.42 -4.76 -27.87
N LEU A 6 -40.98 -5.92 -28.20
CA LEU A 6 -42.36 -6.25 -27.78
C LEU A 6 -42.42 -7.64 -27.14
N PRO A 7 -42.22 -7.69 -25.81
CA PRO A 7 -43.29 -8.22 -24.97
C PRO A 7 -43.49 -7.42 -23.67
N PHE A 8 -43.31 -6.10 -23.66
CA PHE A 8 -43.62 -5.28 -22.48
C PHE A 8 -45.09 -4.84 -22.39
N LYS A 9 -45.92 -5.16 -23.38
CA LYS A 9 -47.30 -4.66 -23.44
C LYS A 9 -48.35 -5.60 -22.81
N SER A 10 -48.00 -6.85 -22.46
CA SER A 10 -48.96 -7.82 -21.91
C SER A 10 -48.83 -8.11 -20.41
N ASN A 11 -47.68 -7.77 -19.81
CA ASN A 11 -47.48 -7.77 -18.36
C ASN A 11 -47.43 -6.29 -17.97
N GLY A 12 -48.25 -5.84 -17.02
CA GLY A 12 -48.45 -4.42 -16.66
C GLY A 12 -47.23 -3.64 -16.13
N PHE A 13 -46.02 -3.99 -16.56
CA PHE A 13 -44.78 -3.28 -16.31
C PHE A 13 -44.72 -2.02 -17.17
N SER A 14 -44.68 -0.87 -16.51
CA SER A 14 -44.52 0.40 -17.20
C SER A 14 -43.09 0.53 -17.72
N LEU A 15 -42.91 1.10 -18.92
CA LEU A 15 -41.59 1.47 -19.45
C LEU A 15 -40.80 2.35 -18.45
N LEU A 16 -41.50 3.12 -17.62
CA LEU A 16 -40.93 3.91 -16.54
C LEU A 16 -40.28 3.04 -15.44
N GLU A 17 -40.89 1.91 -15.08
CA GLU A 17 -40.37 0.98 -14.07
C GLU A 17 -39.12 0.27 -14.58
N LEU A 18 -39.07 -0.05 -15.88
CA LEU A 18 -37.88 -0.60 -16.52
C LEU A 18 -36.73 0.40 -16.50
N LEU A 19 -36.99 1.67 -16.84
CA LEU A 19 -35.99 2.74 -16.77
C LEU A 19 -35.51 2.99 -15.35
N PHE A 20 -36.41 2.93 -14.36
CA PHE A 20 -36.07 3.06 -12.95
C PHE A 20 -35.21 1.88 -12.46
N ALA A 21 -35.55 0.65 -12.83
CA ALA A 21 -34.74 -0.53 -12.53
C ALA A 21 -33.35 -0.45 -13.17
N LEU A 22 -33.26 0.04 -14.41
CA LEU A 22 -31.98 0.24 -15.11
C LEU A 22 -31.12 1.32 -14.42
N ALA A 23 -31.74 2.41 -13.97
CA ALA A 23 -31.07 3.44 -13.19
C ALA A 23 -30.58 2.90 -11.84
N LEU A 24 -31.40 2.13 -11.12
CA LEU A 24 -30.98 1.47 -9.87
C LEU A 24 -29.80 0.52 -10.08
N LEU A 25 -29.83 -0.27 -11.15
CA LEU A 25 -28.71 -1.16 -11.51
C LEU A 25 -27.43 -0.39 -11.83
N SER A 26 -27.51 0.75 -12.54
CA SER A 26 -26.33 1.55 -12.87
C SER A 26 -25.71 2.20 -11.62
N PHE A 27 -26.54 2.68 -10.69
CA PHE A 27 -26.07 3.17 -9.39
C PHE A 27 -25.42 2.05 -8.57
N GLY A 28 -26.06 0.88 -8.50
CA GLY A 28 -25.52 -0.28 -7.77
C GLY A 28 -24.17 -0.74 -8.33
N LEU A 29 -24.04 -0.82 -9.66
CA LEU A 29 -22.79 -1.20 -10.32
C LEU A 29 -21.69 -0.17 -10.07
N THR A 30 -22.03 1.12 -10.13
CA THR A 30 -21.08 2.21 -9.87
C THR A 30 -20.57 2.16 -8.42
N ALA A 31 -21.46 1.95 -7.45
CA ALA A 31 -21.08 1.80 -6.04
C ALA A 31 -20.15 0.59 -5.83
N LEU A 32 -20.41 -0.52 -6.50
CA LEU A 32 -19.58 -1.73 -6.42
C LEU A 32 -18.19 -1.50 -7.02
N LEU A 33 -18.10 -0.82 -8.16
CA LEU A 33 -16.81 -0.47 -8.77
C LEU A 33 -16.00 0.50 -7.90
N GLN A 34 -16.66 1.50 -7.32
CA GLN A 34 -15.99 2.45 -6.42
C GLN A 34 -15.46 1.77 -5.16
N THR A 35 -16.25 0.89 -4.53
CA THR A 35 -15.79 0.13 -3.36
C THR A 35 -14.62 -0.80 -3.72
N HIS A 36 -14.64 -1.44 -4.89
CA HIS A 36 -13.51 -2.22 -5.38
C HIS A 36 -12.24 -1.36 -5.56
N HIS A 37 -12.35 -0.18 -6.15
CA HIS A 37 -11.22 0.74 -6.30
C HIS A 37 -10.63 1.17 -4.95
N ILE A 38 -11.49 1.48 -3.98
CA ILE A 38 -11.06 1.86 -2.62
C ILE A 38 -10.37 0.67 -1.94
N ALA A 39 -10.96 -0.53 -2.00
CA ALA A 39 -10.40 -1.73 -1.41
C ALA A 39 -9.03 -2.09 -2.02
N ALA A 40 -8.92 -2.06 -3.35
CA ALA A 40 -7.67 -2.32 -4.05
C ALA A 40 -6.58 -1.29 -3.70
N GLY A 41 -6.96 -0.01 -3.58
CA GLY A 41 -6.04 1.06 -3.13
C GLY A 41 -5.54 0.85 -1.71
N SER A 42 -6.43 0.45 -0.79
CA SER A 42 -6.10 0.15 0.61
C SER A 42 -5.16 -1.06 0.74
N LEU A 43 -5.45 -2.13 -0.02
CA LEU A 43 -4.60 -3.32 -0.05
C LEU A 43 -3.20 -2.99 -0.56
N LYS A 44 -3.10 -2.23 -1.67
CA LYS A 44 -1.82 -1.80 -2.22
C LYS A 44 -1.01 -0.96 -1.23
N SER A 45 -1.65 -0.01 -0.56
CA SER A 45 -1.01 0.81 0.49
C SER A 45 -0.47 -0.04 1.64
N THR A 46 -1.26 -1.03 2.07
CA THR A 46 -0.86 -1.95 3.14
C THR A 46 0.31 -2.84 2.72
N GLN A 47 0.27 -3.35 1.48
CA GLN A 47 1.37 -4.12 0.90
C GLN A 47 2.65 -3.29 0.78
N GLU A 48 2.58 -2.03 0.33
CA GLU A 48 3.74 -1.14 0.25
C GLU A 48 4.36 -0.89 1.63
N ARG A 49 3.54 -0.72 2.68
CA ARG A 49 4.00 -0.59 4.08
C ARG A 49 4.66 -1.87 4.58
N TYR A 50 4.06 -3.03 4.28
CA TYR A 50 4.63 -4.32 4.66
C TYR A 50 6.00 -4.53 4.00
N HIS A 51 6.15 -4.20 2.73
CA HIS A 51 7.45 -4.23 2.05
C HIS A 51 8.47 -3.27 2.67
N ALA A 52 8.04 -2.06 3.05
CA ALA A 52 8.93 -1.12 3.73
C ALA A 52 9.44 -1.66 5.08
N LEU A 53 8.58 -2.33 5.86
CA LEU A 53 8.95 -2.99 7.10
C LEU A 53 9.95 -4.13 6.88
N LEU A 54 9.71 -4.98 5.87
CA LEU A 54 10.65 -6.05 5.52
C LEU A 54 12.02 -5.49 5.12
N LEU A 55 12.04 -4.44 4.29
CA LEU A 55 13.29 -3.78 3.91
C LEU A 55 14.01 -3.18 5.11
N ALA A 56 13.27 -2.56 6.03
CA ALA A 56 13.84 -2.00 7.24
C ALA A 56 14.49 -3.09 8.11
N GLN A 57 13.82 -4.23 8.27
CA GLN A 57 14.33 -5.39 9.00
C GLN A 57 15.57 -6.00 8.32
N GLU A 58 15.51 -6.25 7.01
CA GLU A 58 16.64 -6.75 6.21
C GLU A 58 17.88 -5.86 6.40
N TRP A 59 17.70 -4.54 6.42
CA TRP A 59 18.77 -3.55 6.62
C TRP A 59 19.27 -3.48 8.06
N MET A 60 18.39 -3.67 9.05
CA MET A 60 18.78 -3.76 10.45
C MET A 60 19.66 -4.99 10.69
N ASP A 61 19.24 -6.14 10.18
CA ASP A 61 19.99 -7.40 10.31
C ASP A 61 21.34 -7.30 9.58
N ALA A 62 21.37 -6.70 8.39
CA ALA A 62 22.61 -6.43 7.67
C ALA A 62 23.53 -5.45 8.43
N ALA A 63 22.97 -4.47 9.13
CA ALA A 63 23.73 -3.53 9.95
C ALA A 63 24.37 -4.18 11.17
N LEU A 64 23.69 -5.15 11.79
CA LEU A 64 24.20 -5.92 12.92
C LEU A 64 25.41 -6.79 12.55
N VAL A 65 25.38 -7.41 11.36
CA VAL A 65 26.48 -8.26 10.87
C VAL A 65 27.64 -7.43 10.30
N SER A 66 27.39 -6.18 9.91
CA SER A 66 28.40 -5.33 9.29
C SER A 66 29.32 -4.67 10.33
N GLU A 67 30.62 -4.97 10.28
CA GLU A 67 31.65 -4.29 11.10
C GLU A 67 31.75 -2.77 10.80
N LYS A 68 31.16 -2.30 9.69
CA LYS A 68 31.19 -0.88 9.30
C LYS A 68 30.10 -0.09 10.00
N LYS A 69 30.44 0.56 11.11
CA LYS A 69 29.61 1.54 11.87
C LYS A 69 29.37 2.88 11.14
N ASN A 70 29.23 2.86 9.81
CA ASN A 70 29.04 4.08 9.02
C ASN A 70 27.59 4.29 8.61
N ASN A 71 27.21 5.55 8.43
CA ASN A 71 25.94 5.90 7.81
C ASN A 71 25.93 5.45 6.35
N GLN A 72 24.83 4.86 5.91
CA GLN A 72 24.67 4.39 4.54
C GLN A 72 23.31 4.81 4.02
N THR A 73 23.25 5.15 2.74
CA THR A 73 22.01 5.47 2.03
C THR A 73 21.97 4.66 0.74
N ASP A 74 20.81 4.13 0.41
CA ASP A 74 20.60 3.37 -0.81
C ASP A 74 19.17 3.52 -1.32
N LYS A 75 18.95 3.13 -2.57
CA LYS A 75 17.64 3.13 -3.21
C LYS A 75 17.33 1.75 -3.75
N VAL A 76 16.28 1.14 -3.22
CA VAL A 76 15.84 -0.20 -3.61
C VAL A 76 14.53 -0.10 -4.38
N TYR A 77 14.48 -0.74 -5.54
CA TYR A 77 13.26 -0.83 -6.34
C TYR A 77 12.61 -2.20 -6.14
N ARG A 78 11.40 -2.22 -5.56
CA ARG A 78 10.65 -3.46 -5.26
C ARG A 78 9.16 -3.24 -5.56
N SER A 79 8.51 -4.20 -6.21
CA SER A 79 7.06 -4.15 -6.51
C SER A 79 6.62 -2.87 -7.24
N ASN A 80 7.43 -2.39 -8.19
CA ASN A 80 7.19 -1.13 -8.93
C ASN A 80 7.15 0.14 -8.05
N VAL A 81 7.83 0.12 -6.90
CA VAL A 81 7.98 1.26 -6.00
C VAL A 81 9.47 1.45 -5.68
N LEU A 82 9.92 2.69 -5.73
CA LEU A 82 11.27 3.08 -5.33
C LEU A 82 11.26 3.46 -3.84
N TYR A 83 12.08 2.76 -3.06
CA TYR A 83 12.29 3.00 -1.64
C TYR A 83 13.66 3.64 -1.45
N ALA A 84 13.73 4.76 -0.75
CA ALA A 84 14.97 5.33 -0.26
C ALA A 84 15.20 4.84 1.17
N ILE A 85 16.32 4.19 1.40
CA ILE A 85 16.67 3.62 2.70
C ILE A 85 17.89 4.37 3.23
N SER A 86 17.85 4.76 4.51
CA SER A 86 19.01 5.34 5.18
C SER A 86 19.24 4.67 6.51
N ARG A 87 20.49 4.28 6.75
CA ARG A 87 21.01 3.75 8.00
C ARG A 87 21.80 4.85 8.70
N LYS A 88 21.46 5.12 9.95
CA LYS A 88 22.22 5.99 10.86
C LYS A 88 22.65 5.18 12.07
N VAL A 89 23.94 5.21 12.37
CA VAL A 89 24.50 4.59 13.58
C VAL A 89 24.89 5.71 14.53
N VAL A 90 24.30 5.71 15.73
CA VAL A 90 24.52 6.73 16.76
C VAL A 90 25.02 6.03 18.02
N GLN A 91 26.19 6.42 18.51
CA GLN A 91 26.69 5.93 19.79
C GLN A 91 25.94 6.64 20.92
N SER A 92 25.26 5.87 21.76
CA SER A 92 24.54 6.39 22.93
C SER A 92 25.47 6.38 24.15
N ALA A 93 25.27 7.33 25.06
CA ALA A 93 26.10 7.53 26.26
C ALA A 93 26.09 6.34 27.26
N ASN A 94 25.23 5.35 27.05
CA ASN A 94 25.05 4.19 27.94
C ASN A 94 25.65 2.89 27.36
N ASP A 95 26.83 2.95 26.73
CA ASP A 95 27.51 1.79 26.11
C ASP A 95 26.63 1.00 25.12
N CYS A 96 25.76 1.72 24.43
CA CYS A 96 24.81 1.14 23.49
C CYS A 96 24.94 1.82 22.12
N VAL A 97 25.06 1.01 21.08
CA VAL A 97 25.04 1.44 19.68
C VAL A 97 23.59 1.45 19.21
N LYS A 98 23.06 2.64 18.95
CA LYS A 98 21.72 2.82 18.39
C LYS A 98 21.81 2.78 16.87
N ILE A 99 21.10 1.83 16.25
CA ILE A 99 20.96 1.75 14.81
C ILE A 99 19.56 2.23 14.46
N ILE A 100 19.48 3.21 13.56
CA ILE A 100 18.23 3.77 13.04
C ILE A 100 18.17 3.48 11.54
N ILE A 101 17.10 2.82 11.11
CA ILE A 101 16.81 2.56 9.71
C ILE A 101 15.57 3.35 9.31
N ASP A 102 15.75 4.30 8.41
CA ASP A 102 14.68 5.08 7.81
C ASP A 102 14.39 4.53 6.40
N VAL A 103 13.13 4.22 6.12
CA VAL A 103 12.64 3.81 4.80
C VAL A 103 11.58 4.80 4.34
N GLN A 104 11.82 5.43 3.20
CA GLN A 104 10.93 6.43 2.61
C GLN A 104 10.48 5.98 1.23
N TRP A 105 9.18 6.12 0.96
CA TRP A 105 8.62 5.94 -0.38
C TRP A 105 7.47 6.92 -0.59
N ARG A 106 7.45 7.57 -1.76
CA ARG A 106 6.50 8.65 -2.06
C ARG A 106 6.49 9.70 -0.92
N THR A 107 5.37 9.89 -0.24
CA THR A 107 5.17 10.80 0.89
C THR A 107 5.23 10.12 2.26
N PHE A 108 5.41 8.79 2.30
CA PHE A 108 5.44 8.02 3.54
C PHE A 108 6.87 7.82 4.03
N HIS A 109 7.02 7.85 5.35
CA HIS A 109 8.27 7.62 6.06
C HIS A 109 8.03 6.61 7.18
N LEU A 110 8.89 5.60 7.23
CA LEU A 110 8.94 4.59 8.28
C LEU A 110 10.33 4.65 8.91
N SER A 111 10.41 4.70 10.23
CA SER A 111 11.67 4.65 10.96
C SER A 111 11.57 3.52 11.97
N ILE A 112 12.58 2.65 12.00
CA ILE A 112 12.78 1.69 13.07
C ILE A 112 14.11 1.97 13.74
N ASP A 113 14.14 1.87 15.06
CA ASP A 113 15.34 2.04 15.83
C ASP A 113 15.50 0.92 16.86
N SER A 114 16.74 0.52 17.08
CA SER A 114 17.08 -0.50 18.07
C SER A 114 18.44 -0.18 18.69
N CYS A 115 18.57 -0.49 19.98
CA CYS A 115 19.76 -0.24 20.76
C CYS A 115 20.42 -1.59 21.06
N TYR A 116 21.68 -1.75 20.67
CA TYR A 116 22.47 -2.95 20.91
C TYR A 116 23.67 -2.64 21.80
N PRO A 117 24.05 -3.53 22.73
CA PRO A 117 25.27 -3.36 23.51
C PRO A 117 26.49 -3.28 22.57
N ASP A 118 27.45 -2.41 22.89
CA ASP A 118 28.70 -2.33 22.12
C ASP A 118 29.48 -3.65 22.29
N PHE A 119 29.71 -4.38 21.19
CA PHE A 119 30.40 -5.68 21.15
C PHE A 119 31.92 -5.50 21.06
#